data_AF-A0A939I884-F1
#
_entry.id   AF-A0A939I884-F1
#
_cell.length_a   1.000
_cell.length_b   1.000
_cell.length_c   1.000
_cell.angle_alpha   90.00
_cell.angle_beta   90.00
_cell.angle_gamma   90.00
#
_symmetry.space_group_name_H-M   'P 1'
#
loop_
_entity.id
_entity.type
_entity.pdbx_description
1 polymer ?
#
loop_
_entity_poly.entity_id
_entity_poly.type
_entity_poly.pdbx_seq_one_letter_code
_entity_poly.pdbx_strand_id
1 'polypeptide(L)'
;MRTTPFHRCPSVRLALHDGVERDYRLDDPGACPRSGTPNTPASAYEPRVHLAYLLACQGHRPDWLALFADLPPAAARRLARAAAHHRDAQAA
;
A
#
# COMPACT_ATOMS: atom_id res chain seq x y z
N MET A 1 32.00 8.87 4.29
CA MET A 1 30.78 8.81 3.46
C MET A 1 29.77 7.90 4.14
N ARG A 2 28.74 8.46 4.80
CA ARG A 2 27.61 7.68 5.32
C ARG A 2 26.59 7.57 4.19
N THR A 3 26.44 6.38 3.61
CA THR A 3 25.31 6.06 2.73
C THR A 3 24.04 6.25 3.56
N THR A 4 23.25 7.28 3.27
CA THR A 4 21.90 7.37 3.79
C THR A 4 21.16 6.12 3.35
N PRO A 5 20.63 5.29 4.27
CA PRO A 5 19.84 4.14 3.86
C PRO A 5 18.69 4.67 3.00
N PHE A 6 18.56 4.13 1.78
CA PHE A 6 17.39 4.38 0.95
C PHE A 6 16.19 3.90 1.75
N HIS A 7 15.41 4.83 2.29
CA HIS A 7 14.19 4.49 2.98
C HIS A 7 13.19 4.06 1.92
N ARG A 8 13.03 2.74 1.76
CA ARG A 8 12.03 2.18 0.88
C ARG A 8 10.69 2.30 1.60
N CYS A 9 9.81 3.17 1.12
CA CYS A 9 8.46 3.20 1.67
C CYS A 9 7.81 1.83 1.44
N PRO A 10 7.01 1.32 2.38
CA PRO A 10 6.23 0.12 2.20
C PRO A 10 5.34 0.31 0.97
N SER A 11 5.39 -0.68 0.09
CA SER A 11 4.60 -0.73 -1.12
C SER A 11 4.07 -2.15 -1.33
N VAL A 12 2.99 -2.25 -2.09
CA VAL A 12 2.37 -3.52 -2.47
C VAL A 12 2.10 -3.52 -3.97
N ARG A 13 2.42 -4.65 -4.61
CA ARG A 13 2.17 -4.84 -6.03
C ARG A 13 0.72 -5.26 -6.29
N LEU A 14 -0.02 -4.40 -6.97
CA LEU A 14 -1.45 -4.58 -7.26
C LEU A 14 -1.72 -4.32 -8.74
N ALA A 15 -2.70 -5.01 -9.28
CA ALA A 15 -3.45 -4.58 -10.45
C ALA A 15 -4.77 -3.96 -10.00
N LEU A 16 -5.06 -2.75 -10.46
CA LEU A 16 -6.37 -2.11 -10.27
C LEU A 16 -7.28 -2.46 -11.46
N HIS A 17 -8.35 -1.70 -11.68
CA HIS A 17 -9.33 -1.98 -12.73
C HIS A 17 -8.74 -1.91 -14.15
N ASP A 18 -7.63 -1.21 -14.35
CA ASP A 18 -6.90 -1.20 -15.62
C ASP A 18 -6.10 -2.48 -15.89
N GLY A 19 -6.06 -3.40 -14.91
CA GLY A 19 -5.40 -4.71 -15.02
C GLY A 19 -3.87 -4.66 -15.00
N VAL A 20 -3.25 -3.49 -14.90
CA VAL A 20 -1.79 -3.37 -14.98
C VAL A 20 -1.17 -3.40 -13.58
N GLU A 21 -0.25 -4.35 -13.37
CA GLU A 21 0.46 -4.52 -12.10
C GLU A 21 1.47 -3.39 -11.86
N ARG A 22 1.32 -2.68 -10.74
CA ARG A 22 2.20 -1.59 -10.30
C ARG A 22 2.45 -1.66 -8.80
N ASP A 23 3.57 -1.11 -8.37
CA ASP A 23 3.85 -0.94 -6.94
C ASP A 23 3.13 0.31 -6.43
N TYR A 24 2.18 0.10 -5.52
CA TYR A 24 1.45 1.16 -4.85
C TYR A 24 2.00 1.39 -3.45
N ARG A 25 2.29 2.65 -3.13
CA ARG A 25 2.79 3.06 -1.81
C ARG A 25 1.68 2.96 -0.75
N LEU A 26 2.06 2.48 0.43
CA LEU A 26 1.19 2.26 1.58
C LEU A 26 1.29 3.33 2.66
N ASP A 27 2.38 4.11 2.67
CA ASP A 27 2.55 5.23 3.59
C ASP A 27 1.92 6.53 3.06
N ASP A 28 1.63 7.43 4.00
CA ASP A 28 1.29 8.81 3.68
C ASP A 28 2.44 9.46 2.88
N PRO A 29 2.18 10.07 1.72
CA PRO A 29 3.17 10.82 0.96
C PRO A 29 3.90 11.90 1.78
N GLY A 30 3.29 12.44 2.84
CA GLY A 30 3.93 13.35 3.79
C GLY A 30 4.89 12.67 4.79
N ALA A 31 4.64 11.41 5.14
CA ALA A 31 5.43 10.64 6.12
C ALA A 31 6.70 10.00 5.53
N CYS A 32 6.77 9.87 4.20
CA CYS A 32 7.94 9.35 3.49
C CYS A 32 8.63 10.44 2.62
N PRO A 33 9.15 11.54 3.23
CA PRO A 33 9.72 12.68 2.50
C PRO A 33 11.05 12.34 1.80
N ARG A 34 11.74 11.28 2.23
CA ARG A 34 12.98 10.78 1.60
C ARG A 34 12.73 9.72 0.52
N SER A 35 11.48 9.39 0.23
CA SER A 35 11.19 8.46 -0.87
C SER A 35 11.73 8.98 -2.18
N GLY A 36 11.73 10.30 -2.37
CA GLY A 36 12.23 10.96 -3.58
C GLY A 36 11.58 10.44 -4.86
N THR A 37 10.58 9.57 -4.76
CA THR A 37 9.94 8.90 -5.87
C THR A 37 8.80 9.81 -6.31
N PRO A 38 8.93 10.49 -7.45
CA PRO A 38 7.77 11.07 -8.10
C PRO A 38 6.67 10.00 -8.24
N ASN A 39 5.42 10.44 -8.30
CA ASN A 39 4.31 9.53 -8.59
C ASN A 39 4.56 8.94 -9.99
N THR A 40 5.18 7.77 -10.02
CA THR A 40 5.63 7.10 -11.24
C THR A 40 4.92 5.77 -11.34
N PRO A 41 4.86 5.18 -12.54
CA PRO A 41 4.35 3.81 -12.68
C PRO A 41 5.07 2.77 -11.81
N ALA A 42 6.32 3.06 -11.38
CA ALA A 42 7.12 2.20 -10.52
C ALA A 42 6.94 2.47 -9.01
N SER A 43 6.24 3.54 -8.63
CA SER A 43 5.97 3.91 -7.23
C SER A 43 4.75 4.84 -7.18
N ALA A 44 3.59 4.24 -7.46
CA ALA A 44 2.34 4.96 -7.57
C ALA A 44 1.76 5.28 -6.20
N TYR A 45 1.18 6.46 -6.02
CA TYR A 45 0.28 6.73 -4.90
C TYR A 45 -1.14 6.84 -5.42
N GLU A 46 -2.02 6.01 -4.85
CA GLU A 46 -3.45 5.99 -5.14
C GLU A 46 -4.19 6.13 -3.79
N PRO A 47 -4.94 7.23 -3.56
CA PRO A 47 -5.60 7.48 -2.29
C PRO A 47 -6.53 6.34 -1.84
N ARG A 48 -7.23 5.68 -2.77
CA ARG A 48 -8.11 4.54 -2.45
C ARG A 48 -7.34 3.34 -1.92
N VAL A 49 -6.16 3.07 -2.48
CA VAL A 49 -5.27 1.99 -2.02
C VAL A 49 -4.75 2.30 -0.62
N HIS A 50 -4.33 3.54 -0.37
CA HIS A 50 -3.86 3.96 0.95
C HIS A 50 -4.97 3.88 2.01
N LEU A 51 -6.17 4.39 1.71
CA LEU A 51 -7.32 4.29 2.61
C LEU A 51 -7.69 2.83 2.91
N ALA A 52 -7.76 1.98 1.88
CA ALA A 52 -8.06 0.55 2.05
C ALA A 52 -6.99 -0.16 2.90
N TYR A 53 -5.72 0.23 2.77
CA TYR A 53 -4.64 -0.29 3.62
C TYR A 53 -4.83 0.10 5.09
N LEU A 54 -5.12 1.38 5.39
CA LEU A 54 -5.38 1.83 6.76
C LEU A 54 -6.55 1.07 7.41
N LEU A 55 -7.63 0.85 6.65
CA LEU A 55 -8.78 0.07 7.11
C LEU A 55 -8.44 -1.42 7.28
N ALA A 56 -7.63 -1.99 6.39
CA ALA A 56 -7.12 -3.35 6.55
C ALA A 56 -6.28 -3.51 7.83
N CYS A 57 -5.43 -2.52 8.15
CA CYS A 57 -4.69 -2.48 9.41
C CYS A 57 -5.60 -2.40 10.64
N GLN A 58 -6.80 -1.85 10.51
CA GLN A 58 -7.82 -1.85 11.58
C GLN A 58 -8.62 -3.16 11.66
N GLY A 59 -8.36 -4.14 10.78
CA GLY A 59 -8.99 -5.46 10.80
C GLY A 59 -10.22 -5.59 9.90
N HIS A 60 -10.49 -4.62 9.02
CA HIS A 60 -11.59 -4.74 8.07
C HIS A 60 -11.35 -5.87 7.05
N ARG A 61 -12.44 -6.60 6.72
CA ARG A 61 -12.37 -7.76 5.84
C ARG A 61 -12.12 -7.38 4.37
N PRO A 62 -11.36 -8.19 3.61
CA PRO A 62 -11.00 -7.87 2.23
C PRO A 62 -12.19 -7.77 1.26
N ASP A 63 -13.26 -8.52 1.47
CA ASP A 63 -14.50 -8.45 0.69
C ASP A 63 -15.20 -7.10 0.88
N TRP A 64 -15.27 -6.61 2.12
CA TRP A 64 -15.81 -5.29 2.41
C TRP A 64 -14.93 -4.16 1.85
N LEU A 65 -13.59 -4.29 1.99
CA LEU A 65 -12.63 -3.32 1.44
C LEU A 65 -12.75 -3.18 -0.09
N ALA A 66 -12.95 -4.29 -0.80
CA ALA A 66 -13.13 -4.29 -2.26
C ALA A 66 -14.32 -3.42 -2.67
N LEU A 67 -15.44 -3.54 -1.97
CA LEU A 67 -16.64 -2.76 -2.24
C LEU A 67 -16.48 -1.30 -1.82
N PHE A 68 -15.99 -1.08 -0.59
CA PHE A 68 -15.90 0.26 0.00
C PHE A 68 -14.92 1.17 -0.75
N ALA A 69 -13.75 0.64 -1.12
CA ALA A 69 -12.70 1.41 -1.77
C ALA A 69 -12.72 1.29 -3.31
N ASP A 70 -13.73 0.63 -3.89
CA ASP A 70 -13.82 0.33 -5.32
C ASP A 70 -12.52 -0.30 -5.85
N LEU A 71 -12.12 -1.43 -5.24
CA LEU A 71 -10.91 -2.17 -5.60
C LEU A 71 -11.26 -3.54 -6.17
N PRO A 72 -10.47 -4.05 -7.14
CA PRO A 72 -10.59 -5.44 -7.55
C PRO A 72 -10.45 -6.40 -6.34
N PRO A 73 -11.26 -7.48 -6.26
CA PRO A 73 -11.19 -8.42 -5.14
C PRO A 73 -9.81 -9.05 -4.91
N ALA A 74 -9.01 -9.19 -5.97
CA ALA A 74 -7.63 -9.66 -5.86
C ALA A 74 -6.71 -8.61 -5.19
N ALA A 75 -6.87 -7.33 -5.52
CA ALA A 75 -6.11 -6.24 -4.94
C ALA A 75 -6.43 -6.08 -3.44
N ALA A 76 -7.72 -6.09 -3.07
CA ALA A 76 -8.14 -6.01 -1.67
C ALA A 76 -7.58 -7.17 -0.81
N ARG A 77 -7.56 -8.40 -1.34
CA ARG A 77 -6.94 -9.55 -0.65
C ARG A 77 -5.44 -9.40 -0.46
N ARG A 78 -4.72 -8.85 -1.45
CA ARG A 78 -3.28 -8.58 -1.32
C ARG A 78 -3.00 -7.48 -0.29
N LEU A 79 -3.81 -6.41 -0.28
CA LEU A 79 -3.74 -5.34 0.72
C LEU A 79 -3.97 -5.87 2.14
N ALA A 80 -4.99 -6.71 2.34
CA ALA A 80 -5.27 -7.31 3.65
C ALA A 80 -4.10 -8.16 4.16
N ARG A 81 -3.41 -8.90 3.28
CA ARG A 81 -2.18 -9.63 3.65
C ARG A 81 -1.04 -8.70 4.02
N ALA A 82 -0.82 -7.64 3.23
CA ALA A 82 0.21 -6.63 3.54
C ALA A 82 -0.04 -5.97 4.91
N ALA A 83 -1.29 -5.64 5.21
CA ALA A 83 -1.69 -5.10 6.51
C ALA A 83 -1.51 -6.10 7.67
N ALA A 84 -1.78 -7.39 7.45
CA ALA A 84 -1.51 -8.42 8.45
C ALA A 84 -0.02 -8.48 8.81
N HIS A 85 0.86 -8.54 7.79
CA HIS A 85 2.31 -8.52 8.01
C HIS A 85 2.80 -7.24 8.72
N HIS A 86 2.19 -6.09 8.42
CA HIS A 86 2.52 -4.84 9.09
C HIS A 86 2.17 -4.86 10.58
N ARG A 87 0.99 -5.38 10.94
CA ARG A 87 0.59 -5.53 12.35
C ARG A 87 1.50 -6.49 13.10
N ASP A 88 1.85 -7.62 12.47
CA ASP A 88 2.76 -8.59 13.07
C ASP A 88 4.13 -7.97 13.34
N ALA A 89 4.63 -7.14 12.42
CA ALA A 89 5.89 -6.40 12.58
C ALA A 89 5.85 -5.28 13.64
N GLN A 90 4.68 -4.74 13.95
CA GLN A 90 4.51 -3.74 15.02
C GLN A 90 4.36 -4.37 16.42
N ALA A 91 4.03 -5.66 16.49
CA ALA A 91 3.83 -6.39 17.74
C ALA A 91 5.09 -7.15 18.22
N ALA A 92 6.16 -7.19 17.39
CA ALA A 92 7.44 -7.84 17.66
C ALA A 92 8.49 -6.84 18.17
#